data_AF-A0A3D4PG60-F1
#
_entry.id   AF-A0A3D4PG60-F1
#
_cell.length_a   1.000
_cell.length_b   1.000
_cell.length_c   1.000
_cell.angle_alpha   90.00
_cell.angle_beta   90.00
_cell.angle_gamma   90.00
#
_symmetry.space_group_name_H-M   'P 1'
#
loop_
_entity.id
_entity.type
_entity.pdbx_description
1 polymer ?
#
loop_
_entity_poly.entity_id
_entity_poly.type
_entity_poly.pdbx_seq_one_letter_code
_entity_poly.pdbx_strand_id
1 'polypeptide(L)'
;LYLFSQILDLGIPAILVLNMWDEVLKRDIAIDVQELENRLGVKVVPTSARKGIGLDKLKSEIVSLVENCSNADFVPPKLFPDSFREAKEQLQVEVEKRTGHPLPHYLAERLLLDVHGET
;
A
#
# COMPACT_ATOMS: atom_id res chain seq x y z
N LEU A 1 -5.03 -0.58 -8.10
CA LEU A 1 -4.75 -0.60 -6.64
C LEU A 1 -4.19 0.74 -6.13
N TYR A 2 -4.56 1.87 -6.72
CA TYR A 2 -3.95 3.18 -6.43
C TYR A 2 -4.17 3.66 -4.98
N LEU A 3 -5.40 3.52 -4.46
CA LEU A 3 -5.68 3.85 -3.07
C LEU A 3 -4.88 2.99 -2.09
N PHE A 4 -4.73 1.71 -2.41
CA PHE A 4 -4.01 0.79 -1.54
C PHE A 4 -2.52 1.11 -1.50
N SER A 5 -1.90 1.45 -2.64
CA SER A 5 -0.49 1.87 -2.67
C SER A 5 -0.26 3.12 -1.81
N GLN A 6 -1.15 4.12 -1.89
CA GLN A 6 -1.08 5.32 -1.03
C GLN A 6 -1.16 5.00 0.46
N ILE A 7 -1.93 3.97 0.84
CA ILE A 7 -2.01 3.52 2.24
C ILE A 7 -0.70 2.85 2.66
N LEU A 8 -0.06 2.07 1.78
CA LEU A 8 1.24 1.46 2.07
C LEU A 8 2.32 2.52 2.31
N ASP A 9 2.29 3.64 1.57
CA ASP A 9 3.25 4.74 1.73
C ASP A 9 3.18 5.41 3.11
N LEU A 10 2.12 5.20 3.89
CA LEU A 10 2.01 5.66 5.28
C LEU A 10 2.88 4.85 6.25
N GLY A 11 3.49 3.74 5.81
CA GLY A 11 4.33 2.89 6.65
C GLY A 11 3.53 2.09 7.70
N ILE A 12 2.23 1.91 7.50
CA ILE A 12 1.36 1.18 8.43
C ILE A 12 1.25 -0.28 7.96
N PRO A 13 1.45 -1.28 8.85
CA PRO A 13 1.21 -2.67 8.52
C PRO A 13 -0.21 -2.89 8.01
N ALA A 14 -0.33 -3.50 6.81
CA ALA A 14 -1.62 -3.66 6.13
C ALA A 14 -1.78 -5.07 5.52
N ILE A 15 -3.04 -5.49 5.35
CA ILE A 15 -3.43 -6.70 4.63
C ILE A 15 -4.35 -6.28 3.48
N LEU A 16 -4.07 -6.75 2.27
CA LEU A 16 -4.95 -6.51 1.12
C LEU A 16 -6.04 -7.59 1.07
N VAL A 17 -7.29 -7.19 1.25
CA VAL A 17 -8.43 -8.10 1.09
C VAL A 17 -8.99 -7.98 -0.33
N LEU A 18 -8.75 -9.00 -1.17
CA LEU A 18 -9.33 -9.09 -2.51
C LEU A 18 -10.74 -9.68 -2.41
N ASN A 19 -11.73 -8.82 -2.16
CA ASN A 19 -13.12 -9.24 -2.06
C ASN A 19 -13.76 -9.54 -3.43
N MET A 20 -14.92 -10.21 -3.42
CA MET A 20 -15.65 -10.70 -4.60
C MET A 20 -14.88 -11.75 -5.42
N TRP A 21 -14.10 -12.59 -4.75
CA TRP A 21 -13.34 -13.67 -5.40
C TRP A 21 -14.24 -14.64 -6.19
N ASP A 22 -15.49 -14.83 -5.77
CA ASP A 22 -16.44 -15.63 -6.50
C ASP A 22 -16.81 -15.06 -7.88
N GLU A 23 -16.83 -13.74 -8.03
CA GLU A 23 -17.02 -13.09 -9.34
C GLU A 23 -15.78 -13.20 -10.21
N VAL A 24 -14.59 -13.13 -9.61
CA VAL A 24 -13.30 -13.35 -10.30
C VAL A 24 -13.29 -14.76 -10.93
N LEU A 25 -13.66 -15.78 -10.16
CA LEU A 25 -13.75 -17.16 -10.63
C LEU A 25 -14.83 -17.35 -11.70
N LYS A 26 -16.03 -16.76 -11.53
CA LYS A 26 -17.11 -16.85 -12.52
C LYS A 26 -16.75 -16.22 -13.86
N ARG A 27 -15.93 -15.17 -13.85
CA ARG A 27 -15.51 -14.43 -15.05
C ARG A 27 -14.22 -14.97 -15.65
N ASP A 28 -13.69 -16.06 -15.10
CA ASP A 28 -12.43 -16.70 -15.52
C ASP A 28 -11.25 -15.71 -15.55
N ILE A 29 -11.24 -14.78 -14.58
CA ILE A 29 -10.16 -13.80 -14.42
C ILE A 29 -9.05 -14.46 -13.61
N ALA A 30 -7.89 -14.66 -14.22
CA ALA A 30 -6.71 -15.14 -13.53
C ALA A 30 -6.03 -14.00 -12.76
N ILE A 31 -5.97 -14.11 -11.43
CA ILE A 31 -5.21 -13.21 -10.57
C ILE A 31 -4.19 -14.03 -9.80
N ASP A 32 -2.91 -13.75 -10.03
CA ASP A 32 -1.82 -14.35 -9.25
C ASP A 32 -1.68 -13.62 -7.91
N VAL A 33 -2.21 -14.26 -6.87
CA VAL A 33 -2.19 -13.72 -5.51
C VAL A 33 -0.77 -13.70 -4.95
N GLN A 34 0.06 -14.69 -5.30
CA GLN A 34 1.42 -14.80 -4.77
C GLN A 34 2.32 -13.70 -5.33
N GLU A 35 2.21 -13.44 -6.63
CA GLU A 35 2.94 -12.35 -7.27
C GLU A 35 2.50 -10.98 -6.74
N LEU A 36 1.19 -10.80 -6.46
CA LEU A 36 0.69 -9.59 -5.82
C LEU A 36 1.25 -9.41 -4.40
N GLU A 37 1.32 -10.47 -3.59
CA GLU A 37 1.97 -10.43 -2.27
C GLU A 37 3.43 -10.01 -2.38
N ASN A 38 4.18 -10.64 -3.29
CA ASN A 38 5.61 -10.36 -3.50
C ASN A 38 5.86 -8.92 -3.93
N ARG A 39 5.02 -8.39 -4.82
CA ARG A 39 5.16 -7.01 -5.33
C ARG A 39 4.76 -5.95 -4.31
N LEU A 40 3.72 -6.21 -3.53
CA LEU A 40 3.19 -5.24 -2.57
C LEU A 40 3.86 -5.36 -1.19
N GLY A 41 4.60 -6.44 -0.93
CA GLY A 41 5.26 -6.66 0.36
C GLY A 41 4.27 -6.87 1.52
N VAL A 42 3.03 -7.22 1.22
CA VAL A 42 1.95 -7.42 2.20
C VAL A 42 1.20 -8.70 1.92
N LYS A 43 0.50 -9.22 2.94
CA LYS A 43 -0.39 -10.35 2.78
C LYS A 43 -1.62 -9.98 1.94
N VAL A 44 -2.01 -10.86 1.03
CA VAL A 44 -3.16 -10.71 0.16
C VAL A 44 -4.12 -11.87 0.42
N VAL A 45 -5.34 -11.55 0.83
CA VAL A 45 -6.36 -12.55 1.18
C VAL A 45 -7.55 -12.43 0.23
N PRO A 46 -7.74 -13.38 -0.70
CA PRO A 46 -8.95 -13.47 -1.49
C PRO A 46 -10.15 -13.84 -0.61
N THR A 47 -11.25 -13.11 -0.76
CA THR A 47 -12.46 -13.33 0.03
C THR A 47 -13.71 -13.24 -0.82
N SER A 48 -14.78 -13.90 -0.38
CA SER A 48 -16.14 -13.63 -0.84
C SER A 48 -17.00 -13.43 0.39
N ALA A 49 -17.02 -12.21 0.91
CA ALA A 49 -17.61 -11.91 2.22
C ALA A 49 -19.07 -12.37 2.33
N ARG A 50 -19.85 -12.22 1.25
CA ARG A 50 -21.26 -12.66 1.19
C ARG A 50 -21.45 -14.17 1.32
N LYS A 51 -20.42 -14.96 1.02
CA LYS A 51 -20.42 -16.42 1.08
C LYS A 51 -19.59 -16.96 2.26
N GLY A 52 -19.03 -16.07 3.09
CA GLY A 52 -18.15 -16.44 4.20
C GLY A 52 -16.78 -16.99 3.78
N ILE A 53 -16.43 -16.96 2.50
CA ILE A 53 -15.19 -17.56 1.99
C ILE A 53 -13.99 -16.65 2.33
N GLY A 54 -12.92 -17.26 2.84
CA GLY A 54 -11.65 -16.58 3.14
C GLY A 54 -11.63 -15.79 4.45
N LEU A 55 -12.75 -15.75 5.20
CA LEU A 55 -12.84 -15.00 6.46
C LEU A 55 -11.98 -15.61 7.58
N ASP A 56 -11.91 -16.95 7.67
CA ASP A 56 -11.09 -17.60 8.71
C ASP A 56 -9.60 -17.39 8.46
N LYS A 57 -9.18 -17.47 7.18
CA LYS A 57 -7.82 -17.11 6.78
C LYS A 57 -7.53 -15.65 7.13
N LEU A 58 -8.42 -14.73 6.78
CA LEU A 58 -8.27 -13.30 7.11
C LEU A 58 -8.09 -13.07 8.62
N LYS A 59 -8.90 -13.72 9.47
CA LYS A 59 -8.76 -13.62 10.92
C LYS A 59 -7.39 -14.11 11.39
N SER A 60 -6.92 -15.24 10.88
CA SER A 60 -5.61 -15.78 11.20
C SER A 60 -4.49 -14.81 10.82
N GLU A 61 -4.53 -14.25 9.61
CA GLU A 61 -3.52 -13.30 9.14
C GLU A 61 -3.52 -12.01 9.96
N ILE A 62 -4.69 -11.52 10.40
CA ILE A 62 -4.78 -10.35 11.29
C ILE A 62 -4.10 -10.62 12.63
N VAL A 63 -4.38 -11.77 13.25
CA VAL A 63 -3.75 -12.16 14.52
C VAL A 63 -2.23 -12.25 14.34
N SER A 64 -1.78 -12.96 13.30
CA SER A 64 -0.35 -13.08 12.98
C SER A 64 0.31 -11.73 12.70
N LEU A 65 -0.37 -10.79 12.04
CA LEU A 65 0.18 -9.45 11.81
C LEU A 65 0.37 -8.70 13.14
N VAL A 66 -0.63 -8.72 14.01
CA VAL A 66 -0.57 -8.03 15.31
C VAL A 66 0.50 -8.63 16.23
N GLU A 67 0.66 -9.96 16.22
CA GLU A 67 1.67 -10.65 17.02
C GLU A 67 3.10 -10.40 16.54
N ASN A 68 3.31 -10.23 15.23
CA ASN A 68 4.64 -10.09 14.62
C ASN A 68 5.05 -8.65 14.32
N CYS A 69 4.16 -7.66 14.45
CA CYS A 69 4.47 -6.27 14.11
C CYS A 69 4.92 -5.44 15.33
N SER A 70 6.21 -5.11 15.37
CA SER A 70 6.69 -3.80 15.81
C SER A 70 6.45 -2.81 14.66
N ASN A 71 5.79 -1.66 14.91
CA ASN A 71 5.51 -0.63 13.88
C ASN A 71 6.75 -0.13 13.09
N ALA A 72 7.97 -0.42 13.56
CA ALA A 72 9.22 0.06 12.97
C ALA A 72 9.72 -0.76 11.77
N ASP A 73 9.17 -1.96 11.52
CA ASP A 73 9.79 -2.92 10.58
C ASP A 73 9.09 -2.99 9.20
N PHE A 74 7.96 -2.31 9.02
CA PHE A 74 7.26 -2.32 7.74
C PHE A 74 7.92 -1.32 6.77
N VAL A 75 8.71 -1.85 5.84
CA VAL A 75 9.28 -1.07 4.74
C VAL A 75 8.32 -1.10 3.56
N PRO A 76 7.71 0.04 3.17
CA PRO A 76 6.81 0.06 2.02
C PRO A 76 7.53 -0.38 0.74
N PRO A 77 6.83 -1.10 -0.16
CA PRO A 77 7.40 -1.52 -1.43
C PRO A 77 7.81 -0.31 -2.29
N LYS A 78 8.89 -0.45 -3.06
CA LYS A 78 9.33 0.58 -4.01
C LYS A 78 8.37 0.63 -5.20
N LEU A 79 7.37 1.51 -5.13
CA LEU A 79 6.32 1.63 -6.14
C LEU A 79 6.67 2.57 -7.30
N PHE A 80 7.53 3.57 -7.07
CA PHE A 80 7.88 4.61 -8.04
C PHE A 80 9.31 4.45 -8.57
N PRO A 81 9.58 4.90 -9.83
CA PRO A 81 10.92 4.88 -10.41
C PRO A 81 11.90 5.76 -9.63
N ASP A 82 13.20 5.50 -9.77
CA ASP A 82 14.23 6.23 -9.03
C ASP A 82 14.22 7.73 -9.31
N SER A 83 13.87 8.16 -10.53
CA SER A 83 13.71 9.58 -10.88
C SER A 83 12.66 10.31 -10.03
N PHE A 84 11.55 9.64 -9.69
CA PHE A 84 10.52 10.21 -8.82
C PHE A 84 11.01 10.32 -7.37
N ARG A 85 11.83 9.35 -6.93
CA ARG A 85 12.41 9.31 -5.58
C ARG A 85 13.44 10.42 -5.40
N GLU A 86 14.31 10.61 -6.39
CA GLU A 86 15.27 11.71 -6.44
C GLU A 86 14.56 13.08 -6.38
N ALA A 87 13.51 13.26 -7.18
CA ALA A 87 12.70 14.47 -7.16
C ALA A 87 12.04 14.71 -5.77
N LYS A 88 11.59 13.64 -5.12
CA LYS A 88 11.01 13.71 -3.77
C LYS A 88 12.05 14.15 -2.73
N GLU A 89 13.23 13.56 -2.73
CA GLU A 89 14.31 13.90 -1.80
C GLU A 89 14.76 15.36 -2.00
N GLN A 90 14.90 15.80 -3.25
CA GLN A 90 15.20 17.20 -3.57
C GLN A 90 14.12 18.15 -3.03
N LEU A 91 12.84 17.80 -3.19
CA LEU A 91 11.73 18.60 -2.68
C LEU A 91 11.72 18.69 -1.16
N GLN A 92 11.94 17.58 -0.46
CA GLN A 92 12.00 17.57 1.01
C GLN A 92 13.11 18.48 1.53
N VAL A 93 14.32 18.37 0.97
CA VAL A 93 15.47 19.19 1.35
C VAL A 93 15.21 20.67 1.08
N GLU A 94 14.61 21.01 -0.07
CA GLU A 94 14.33 22.40 -0.43
C GLU A 94 13.24 23.02 0.46
N VAL A 95 12.18 22.27 0.79
CA VAL A 95 11.12 22.74 1.69
C VAL A 95 11.66 22.94 3.10
N GLU A 96 12.44 22.00 3.63
CA GLU A 96 13.02 22.11 4.96
C GLU A 96 13.97 23.32 5.07
N LYS A 97 14.77 23.60 4.04
CA LYS A 97 15.61 24.81 3.97
C LYS A 97 14.80 26.11 4.01
N ARG A 98 13.61 26.13 3.39
CA ARG A 98 12.78 27.35 3.29
C ARG A 98 11.87 27.57 4.48
N THR A 99 11.30 26.50 5.04
CA THR A 99 10.28 26.59 6.11
C THR A 99 10.83 26.25 7.49
N GLY A 100 12.02 25.66 7.58
CA GLY A 100 12.62 25.17 8.82
C GLY A 100 11.93 23.94 9.40
N HIS A 101 10.97 23.34 8.69
CA HIS A 101 10.23 22.16 9.14
C HIS A 101 10.36 21.00 8.14
N PRO A 102 10.58 19.76 8.61
CA PRO A 102 10.69 18.61 7.74
C PRO A 102 9.36 18.31 7.06
N LEU A 103 9.41 18.04 5.76
CA LEU A 103 8.24 17.70 4.96
C LEU A 103 7.91 16.20 5.10
N PRO A 104 6.73 15.82 5.63
CA PRO A 104 6.35 14.41 5.71
C PRO A 104 6.37 13.72 4.34
N HIS A 105 6.76 12.45 4.32
CA HIS A 105 6.96 11.68 3.09
C HIS A 105 5.72 11.67 2.17
N TYR A 106 4.55 11.42 2.74
CA TYR A 106 3.28 11.39 1.99
C TYR A 106 2.94 12.74 1.35
N LEU A 107 3.32 13.86 1.98
CA LEU A 107 3.02 15.20 1.48
C LEU A 107 3.95 15.58 0.33
N ALA A 108 5.22 15.18 0.42
CA ALA A 108 6.18 15.34 -0.67
C ALA A 108 5.75 14.58 -1.94
N GLU A 109 5.28 13.35 -1.79
CA GLU A 109 4.76 12.55 -2.92
C GLU A 109 3.53 13.20 -3.52
N ARG A 110 2.60 13.66 -2.68
CA ARG A 110 1.38 14.30 -3.16
C ARG A 110 1.65 15.60 -3.91
N LEU A 111 2.59 16.42 -3.46
CA LEU A 111 3.00 17.63 -4.19
C LEU A 111 3.58 17.34 -5.58
N LEU A 112 4.28 16.21 -5.74
CA LEU A 112 4.81 15.80 -7.04
C LEU A 112 3.74 15.19 -7.97
N LEU A 113 2.71 14.55 -7.41
CA LEU A 113 1.63 13.93 -8.18
C LEU A 113 0.52 14.93 -8.54
N ASP A 114 0.21 15.86 -7.64
CA ASP A 114 -0.87 16.85 -7.81
C ASP A 114 -0.36 18.08 -8.60
N VAL A 115 0.20 17.85 -9.79
CA VAL A 115 0.79 18.92 -10.63
C VAL A 115 -0.26 19.95 -11.12
N HIS A 116 -1.56 19.63 -11.04
CA HIS A 116 -2.65 20.44 -11.64
C HIS A 116 -3.74 20.89 -10.67
N GLY A 117 -3.70 20.54 -9.38
CA GLY A 117 -4.57 21.17 -8.37
C GLY A 117 -6.09 21.11 -8.64
N GLU A 118 -6.58 20.12 -9.38
CA GLU A 118 -8.03 19.89 -9.49
C GLU A 118 -8.47 18.95 -8.35
N THR A 119 -9.15 19.54 -7.36
CA THR A 119 -9.88 18.84 -6.28
C THR A 119 -11.25 18.36 -6.73
#